data_AF-A0A445BXR6-F1
#
_entry.id   AF-A0A445BXR6-F1
#
_cell.length_a   1.000
_cell.length_b   1.000
_cell.length_c   1.000
_cell.angle_alpha   90.00
_cell.angle_beta   90.00
_cell.angle_gamma   90.00
#
_symmetry.space_group_name_H-M   'P 1'
#
loop_
_entity.id
_entity.type
_entity.pdbx_description
1 polymer ?
#
loop_
_entity_poly.entity_id
_entity_poly.type
_entity_poly.pdbx_seq_one_letter_code
_entity_poly.pdbx_strand_id
1 'polypeptide(L)'
;MGEKRSASKYKRVKIHELVLLGFALICTVQFSFADTNPSDVAAINGLYTALGSPPLPGWVSSGGDPCAQGWQGVQCNGSVIQEIILNGANLGGELGESLGSFVSIRAIVLNNNQIGGSIPSSLPVTLQNLFLSDNQLTGSIPPSLSSLPELTDMSLNDNLLTGEIPDSFQSLQKLINLDLSNNNLSGELPPTMENLSALTSV
;
A
#
# COMPACT_ATOMS: atom_id res chain seq x y z
N MET A 1 70.61 -40.03 42.94
CA MET A 1 71.13 -39.59 41.63
C MET A 1 69.93 -39.22 40.77
N GLY A 2 69.97 -38.06 40.13
CA GLY A 2 68.79 -37.28 39.74
C GLY A 2 67.99 -37.72 38.50
N GLU A 3 66.86 -37.00 38.40
CA GLU A 3 66.04 -36.63 37.24
C GLU A 3 65.22 -37.67 36.47
N LYS A 4 63.91 -37.37 36.34
CA LYS A 4 63.31 -37.01 35.04
C LYS A 4 61.95 -36.30 35.21
N ARG A 5 61.80 -35.22 34.43
CA ARG A 5 60.57 -34.45 34.15
C ARG A 5 59.47 -35.34 33.55
N SER A 6 58.19 -35.00 33.75
CA SER A 6 57.30 -34.53 32.66
C SER A 6 55.86 -34.28 33.16
N ALA A 7 55.26 -33.19 32.67
CA ALA A 7 53.86 -32.83 32.84
C ALA A 7 52.99 -33.46 31.75
N SER A 8 51.70 -33.71 32.02
CA SER A 8 50.57 -33.10 31.31
C SER A 8 49.24 -33.83 31.57
N LYS A 9 48.19 -33.02 31.63
CA LYS A 9 46.79 -33.29 31.93
C LYS A 9 46.12 -34.16 30.87
N TYR A 10 45.26 -35.09 31.29
CA TYR A 10 43.98 -35.41 30.64
C TYR A 10 43.06 -36.03 31.70
N LYS A 11 41.99 -35.33 32.10
CA LYS A 11 40.95 -35.91 32.98
C LYS A 11 39.67 -36.07 32.18
N ARG A 12 39.25 -37.33 32.04
CA ARG A 12 38.03 -37.80 31.38
C ARG A 12 36.78 -37.24 32.05
N VAL A 13 35.82 -36.89 31.21
CA VAL A 13 34.42 -36.60 31.54
C VAL A 13 33.75 -37.85 32.14
N LYS A 14 32.95 -37.67 33.20
CA LYS A 14 31.76 -38.48 33.46
C LYS A 14 30.64 -37.58 33.98
N ILE A 15 29.52 -37.69 33.28
CA ILE A 15 28.24 -37.00 33.42
C ILE A 15 27.45 -37.69 34.53
N HIS A 16 26.85 -36.93 35.45
CA HIS A 16 25.46 -37.07 35.92
C HIS A 16 25.21 -36.08 37.08
N GLU A 17 24.01 -35.47 37.05
CA GLU A 17 23.43 -34.57 38.07
C GLU A 17 23.85 -33.10 38.04
N LEU A 18 23.13 -32.30 37.24
CA LEU A 18 22.35 -31.14 37.74
C LEU A 18 21.60 -30.47 36.58
N VAL A 19 20.33 -30.85 36.45
CA VAL A 19 19.33 -30.39 35.48
C VAL A 19 18.83 -28.98 35.82
N LEU A 20 19.69 -28.01 36.16
CA LEU A 20 19.22 -26.73 36.73
C LEU A 20 19.90 -25.45 36.20
N LEU A 21 20.63 -25.49 35.09
CA LEU A 21 21.17 -24.29 34.43
C LEU A 21 20.93 -24.33 32.91
N GLY A 22 19.73 -24.74 32.51
CA GLY A 22 19.33 -24.87 31.12
C GLY A 22 18.58 -23.65 30.57
N PHE A 23 19.08 -22.42 30.70
CA PHE A 23 18.55 -21.27 29.93
C PHE A 23 19.58 -20.15 29.84
N ALA A 24 20.45 -20.19 28.83
CA ALA A 24 21.00 -18.99 28.17
C ALA A 24 22.00 -19.45 27.11
N LEU A 25 21.51 -19.62 25.87
CA LEU A 25 22.05 -19.02 24.64
C LEU A 25 21.45 -19.79 23.44
N ILE A 26 20.14 -19.67 23.25
CA ILE A 26 19.60 -19.83 21.89
C ILE A 26 19.94 -18.50 21.23
N CYS A 27 20.99 -18.46 20.41
CA CYS A 27 21.15 -17.43 19.40
C CYS A 27 19.96 -17.57 18.44
N THR A 28 18.82 -16.98 18.80
CA THR A 28 17.81 -16.66 17.81
C THR A 28 18.49 -15.66 16.89
N VAL A 29 18.81 -16.08 15.67
CA VAL A 29 19.08 -15.14 14.60
C VAL A 29 17.80 -14.32 14.50
N GLN A 30 17.77 -13.14 15.14
CA GLN A 30 16.73 -12.17 14.88
C GLN A 30 16.97 -11.77 13.43
N PHE A 31 16.19 -12.34 12.52
CA PHE A 31 16.02 -11.73 11.22
C PHE A 31 15.38 -10.38 11.51
N SER A 32 16.20 -9.34 11.61
CA SER A 32 15.72 -7.97 11.53
C SER A 32 15.23 -7.83 10.10
N PHE A 33 13.93 -8.00 9.90
CA PHE A 33 13.30 -7.47 8.70
C PHE A 33 13.53 -5.95 8.72
N ALA A 34 13.74 -5.36 7.55
CA ALA A 34 13.73 -3.90 7.48
C ALA A 34 12.32 -3.42 7.90
N ASP A 35 12.23 -2.28 8.55
CA ASP A 35 10.91 -1.72 8.87
C ASP A 35 10.27 -1.15 7.61
N THR A 36 8.93 -1.15 7.56
CA THR A 36 8.21 -0.47 6.49
C THR A 36 8.56 1.02 6.45
N ASN A 37 8.67 1.60 5.26
CA ASN A 37 9.06 3.01 5.08
C ASN A 37 8.15 3.94 5.92
N PRO A 38 8.70 4.83 6.78
CA PRO A 38 7.88 5.68 7.65
C PRO A 38 6.88 6.58 6.93
N SER A 39 7.18 7.04 5.70
CA SER A 39 6.24 7.84 4.89
C SER A 39 5.05 7.01 4.44
N ASP A 40 5.28 5.75 4.03
CA ASP A 40 4.21 4.83 3.67
C ASP A 40 3.37 4.45 4.91
N VAL A 41 3.99 4.26 6.07
CA VAL A 41 3.29 4.03 7.35
C VAL A 41 2.39 5.22 7.70
N ALA A 42 2.92 6.44 7.61
CA ALA A 42 2.14 7.65 7.87
C ALA A 42 0.99 7.83 6.87
N ALA A 43 1.22 7.53 5.58
CA ALA A 43 0.21 7.62 4.54
C ALA A 43 -0.95 6.64 4.80
N ILE A 44 -0.66 5.39 5.13
CA ILE A 44 -1.70 4.38 5.42
C ILE A 44 -2.41 4.64 6.75
N ASN A 45 -1.72 5.17 7.77
CA ASN A 45 -2.37 5.62 9.02
C ASN A 45 -3.35 6.79 8.76
N GLY A 46 -2.98 7.71 7.87
CA GLY A 46 -3.85 8.81 7.43
C GLY A 46 -5.08 8.29 6.68
N LEU A 47 -4.87 7.37 5.74
CA LEU A 47 -5.96 6.72 5.00
C LEU A 47 -6.91 6.00 5.97
N TYR A 48 -6.38 5.26 6.94
CA TYR A 48 -7.17 4.59 7.97
C TYR A 48 -8.09 5.56 8.70
N THR A 49 -7.54 6.72 9.07
CA THR A 49 -8.28 7.77 9.80
C THR A 49 -9.39 8.38 8.94
N ALA A 50 -9.14 8.55 7.64
CA ALA A 50 -10.10 9.13 6.69
C ALA A 50 -11.26 8.18 6.35
N LEU A 51 -11.01 6.87 6.23
CA LEU A 51 -12.04 5.87 5.91
C LEU A 51 -13.07 5.71 7.05
N GLY A 52 -12.67 5.94 8.31
CA GLY A 52 -13.55 6.07 9.48
C GLY A 52 -14.28 4.80 9.96
N SER A 53 -14.75 3.92 9.06
CA SER A 53 -15.42 2.66 9.39
C SER A 53 -15.57 1.72 8.17
N PRO A 54 -15.67 0.39 8.37
CA PRO A 54 -15.40 -0.32 9.61
C PRO A 54 -13.90 -0.27 9.96
N PRO A 55 -13.53 -0.45 11.24
CA PRO A 55 -12.14 -0.68 11.60
C PRO A 55 -11.58 -1.88 10.84
N LEU A 56 -10.48 -1.67 10.13
CA LEU A 56 -9.77 -2.73 9.42
C LEU A 56 -8.84 -3.48 10.39
N PRO A 57 -8.90 -4.82 10.43
CA PRO A 57 -7.96 -5.63 11.20
C PRO A 57 -6.50 -5.28 10.92
N GLY A 58 -5.76 -4.97 11.99
CA GLY A 58 -4.35 -4.59 11.96
C GLY A 58 -4.09 -3.11 11.69
N TRP A 59 -5.05 -2.38 11.10
CA TRP A 59 -4.86 -0.97 10.81
C TRP A 59 -4.96 -0.13 12.09
N VAL A 60 -4.02 0.78 12.26
CA VAL A 60 -3.98 1.74 13.37
C VAL A 60 -3.85 3.16 12.82
N SER A 61 -4.25 4.16 13.62
CA SER A 61 -4.18 5.57 13.24
C SER A 61 -2.81 6.22 13.46
N SER A 62 -1.87 5.48 14.05
CA SER A 62 -0.49 5.95 14.28
C SER A 62 0.46 4.78 14.52
N GLY A 63 1.57 4.75 13.78
CA GLY A 63 2.62 3.76 13.92
C GLY A 63 2.25 2.39 13.36
N GLY A 64 2.82 1.34 13.98
CA GLY A 64 2.73 -0.03 13.48
C GLY A 64 3.68 -0.29 12.30
N ASP A 65 3.68 -1.53 11.83
CA ASP A 65 4.43 -1.94 10.64
C ASP A 65 3.50 -2.76 9.73
N PRO A 66 2.94 -2.14 8.67
CA PRO A 66 1.97 -2.80 7.79
C PRO A 66 2.47 -4.10 7.18
N CYS A 67 3.74 -4.15 6.77
CA CYS A 67 4.31 -5.32 6.12
C CYS A 67 4.71 -6.40 7.15
N ALA A 68 5.35 -6.02 8.25
CA ALA A 68 5.79 -6.99 9.26
C ALA A 68 4.62 -7.56 10.08
N GLN A 69 3.54 -6.80 10.25
CA GLN A 69 2.36 -7.20 11.02
C GLN A 69 1.24 -7.78 10.15
N GLY A 70 1.40 -7.78 8.82
CA GLY A 70 0.43 -8.37 7.89
C GLY A 70 -0.93 -7.69 7.92
N TRP A 71 -0.96 -6.37 7.75
CA TRP A 71 -2.21 -5.60 7.77
C TRP A 71 -3.15 -6.06 6.67
N GLN A 72 -4.45 -6.14 6.99
CA GLN A 72 -5.43 -6.63 6.04
C GLN A 72 -5.39 -5.82 4.74
N GLY A 73 -5.36 -6.52 3.62
CA GLY A 73 -5.38 -5.93 2.27
C GLY A 73 -4.06 -5.29 1.83
N VAL A 74 -3.04 -5.19 2.70
CA VAL A 74 -1.74 -4.61 2.36
C VAL A 74 -0.84 -5.70 1.79
N GLN A 75 -0.48 -5.58 0.51
CA GLN A 75 0.48 -6.46 -0.16
C GLN A 75 1.87 -5.83 -0.15
N CYS A 76 2.84 -6.54 0.39
CA CYS A 76 4.22 -6.07 0.49
C CYS A 76 5.20 -6.96 -0.29
N ASN A 77 6.26 -6.34 -0.81
CA ASN A 77 7.47 -7.04 -1.25
C ASN A 77 8.59 -6.77 -0.23
N GLY A 78 8.80 -7.71 0.68
CA GLY A 78 9.61 -7.45 1.89
C GLY A 78 8.93 -6.37 2.72
N SER A 79 9.64 -5.26 2.95
CA SER A 79 9.19 -4.12 3.76
C SER A 79 8.62 -2.96 2.94
N VAL A 80 8.35 -3.22 1.66
CA VAL A 80 7.85 -2.20 0.72
C VAL A 80 6.39 -2.49 0.43
N ILE A 81 5.50 -1.54 0.74
CA ILE A 81 4.09 -1.63 0.35
C ILE A 81 4.02 -1.55 -1.17
N GLN A 82 3.33 -2.48 -1.79
CA GLN A 82 3.13 -2.50 -3.23
C GLN A 82 1.68 -2.20 -3.57
N GLU A 83 0.74 -2.81 -2.86
CA GLU A 83 -0.67 -2.73 -3.21
C GLU A 83 -1.53 -2.64 -1.95
N ILE A 84 -2.62 -1.90 -2.03
CA ILE A 84 -3.73 -1.98 -1.08
C ILE A 84 -4.92 -2.55 -1.83
N ILE A 85 -5.39 -3.72 -1.40
CA ILE A 85 -6.53 -4.43 -2.00
C ILE A 85 -7.59 -4.68 -0.91
N LEU A 86 -8.68 -3.91 -0.96
CA LEU A 86 -9.77 -3.96 0.01
C LEU A 86 -11.14 -3.89 -0.68
N ASN A 87 -11.32 -4.66 -1.75
CA ASN A 87 -12.61 -4.74 -2.43
C ASN A 87 -13.69 -5.31 -1.51
N GLY A 88 -14.89 -4.73 -1.50
CA GLY A 88 -16.01 -5.29 -0.74
C GLY A 88 -15.81 -5.27 0.78
N ALA A 89 -14.94 -4.39 1.30
CA ALA A 89 -14.60 -4.33 2.71
C ALA A 89 -15.58 -3.46 3.53
N ASN A 90 -16.69 -3.01 2.92
CA ASN A 90 -17.68 -2.09 3.50
C ASN A 90 -17.08 -0.76 3.97
N LEU A 91 -15.97 -0.34 3.38
CA LEU A 91 -15.29 0.92 3.74
C LEU A 91 -16.19 2.11 3.45
N GLY A 92 -16.31 3.02 4.41
CA GLY A 92 -16.98 4.31 4.26
C GLY A 92 -16.00 5.47 4.29
N GLY A 93 -16.46 6.61 4.83
CA GLY A 93 -15.64 7.80 4.99
C GLY A 93 -15.16 8.38 3.67
N GLU A 94 -13.90 8.78 3.60
CA GLU A 94 -13.28 9.35 2.41
C GLU A 94 -11.83 8.85 2.24
N LEU A 95 -11.25 9.08 1.06
CA LEU A 95 -9.88 8.65 0.74
C LEU A 95 -8.81 9.49 1.48
N GLY A 96 -9.06 10.79 1.65
CA GLY A 96 -8.12 11.73 2.28
C GLY A 96 -6.85 12.02 1.47
N GLU A 97 -6.22 13.17 1.72
CA GLU A 97 -5.03 13.63 0.97
C GLU A 97 -3.72 12.90 1.36
N SER A 98 -3.74 12.05 2.40
CA SER A 98 -2.56 11.31 2.83
C SER A 98 -2.07 10.30 1.79
N LEU A 99 -2.94 9.89 0.85
CA LEU A 99 -2.56 9.00 -0.25
C LEU A 99 -1.38 9.53 -1.07
N GLY A 100 -1.28 10.85 -1.26
CA GLY A 100 -0.16 11.45 -1.99
C GLY A 100 1.20 11.32 -1.30
N SER A 101 1.24 10.89 -0.03
CA SER A 101 2.48 10.72 0.74
C SER A 101 3.12 9.33 0.59
N PHE A 102 2.44 8.37 -0.05
CA PHE A 102 3.05 7.09 -0.35
C PHE A 102 4.22 7.28 -1.31
N VAL A 103 5.33 6.59 -1.03
CA VAL A 103 6.55 6.64 -1.84
C VAL A 103 6.78 5.37 -2.65
N SER A 104 6.05 4.28 -2.33
CA SER A 104 6.32 2.97 -2.91
C SER A 104 5.13 2.25 -3.55
N ILE A 105 3.89 2.66 -3.25
CA ILE A 105 2.69 1.95 -3.69
C ILE A 105 2.48 2.07 -5.21
N ARG A 106 2.11 0.95 -5.84
CA ARG A 106 1.79 0.88 -7.28
C ARG A 106 0.30 0.68 -7.55
N ALA A 107 -0.46 0.12 -6.61
CA ALA A 107 -1.89 -0.13 -6.83
C ALA A 107 -2.73 0.20 -5.60
N ILE A 108 -3.83 0.92 -5.83
CA ILE A 108 -4.90 1.13 -4.86
C ILE A 108 -6.18 0.55 -5.45
N VAL A 109 -6.71 -0.48 -4.79
CA VAL A 109 -7.82 -1.31 -5.28
C VAL A 109 -8.89 -1.38 -4.20
N LEU A 110 -9.90 -0.52 -4.31
CA LEU A 110 -10.95 -0.29 -3.31
C LEU A 110 -12.36 -0.40 -3.91
N ASN A 111 -12.53 -1.20 -4.96
CA ASN A 111 -13.80 -1.39 -5.64
C ASN A 111 -14.89 -1.92 -4.69
N ASN A 112 -16.16 -1.64 -4.98
CA ASN A 112 -17.30 -2.18 -4.24
C ASN A 112 -17.26 -1.81 -2.76
N ASN A 113 -17.14 -0.53 -2.45
CA ASN A 113 -17.21 -0.01 -1.08
C ASN A 113 -18.28 1.10 -0.98
N GLN A 114 -18.27 1.84 0.11
CA GLN A 114 -19.19 2.94 0.40
C GLN A 114 -18.41 4.25 0.59
N ILE A 115 -17.23 4.35 -0.02
CA ILE A 115 -16.32 5.48 0.15
C ILE A 115 -16.93 6.70 -0.55
N GLY A 116 -17.10 7.78 0.20
CA GLY A 116 -17.61 9.05 -0.29
C GLY A 116 -16.53 10.11 -0.40
N GLY A 117 -16.93 11.38 -0.34
CA GLY A 117 -16.02 12.50 -0.51
C GLY A 117 -15.53 12.65 -1.95
N SER A 118 -14.46 13.41 -2.16
CA SER A 118 -13.85 13.60 -3.48
C SER A 118 -12.61 12.73 -3.66
N ILE A 119 -12.23 12.49 -4.91
CA ILE A 119 -10.91 11.93 -5.24
C ILE A 119 -9.84 12.95 -4.79
N PRO A 120 -8.83 12.54 -4.00
CA PRO A 120 -7.77 13.43 -3.55
C PRO A 120 -7.00 14.05 -4.71
N SER A 121 -6.60 15.30 -4.53
CA SER A 121 -5.79 16.00 -5.54
C SER A 121 -4.36 15.47 -5.60
N SER A 122 -3.86 14.90 -4.51
CA SER A 122 -2.52 14.31 -4.44
C SER A 122 -2.59 12.78 -4.34
N LEU A 123 -2.04 12.11 -5.34
CA LEU A 123 -1.85 10.66 -5.39
C LEU A 123 -0.37 10.32 -5.63
N PRO A 124 0.09 9.12 -5.25
CA PRO A 124 1.51 8.79 -5.32
C PRO A 124 1.96 8.66 -6.76
N VAL A 125 3.08 9.29 -7.12
CA VAL A 125 3.62 9.30 -8.50
C VAL A 125 4.04 7.92 -9.01
N THR A 126 4.15 6.95 -8.12
CA THR A 126 4.45 5.53 -8.41
C THR A 126 3.22 4.72 -8.81
N LEU A 127 2.02 5.30 -8.72
CA LEU A 127 0.76 4.59 -8.95
C LEU A 127 0.60 4.18 -10.42
N GLN A 128 0.29 2.91 -10.62
CA GLN A 128 0.01 2.25 -11.90
C GLN A 128 -1.47 1.92 -12.04
N ASN A 129 -2.10 1.48 -10.95
CA ASN A 129 -3.50 1.06 -10.93
C ASN A 129 -4.29 1.82 -9.88
N LEU A 130 -5.36 2.48 -10.31
CA LEU A 130 -6.33 3.13 -9.44
C LEU A 130 -7.74 2.57 -9.73
N PHE A 131 -8.22 1.71 -8.85
CA PHE A 131 -9.53 1.08 -8.98
C PHE A 131 -10.41 1.47 -7.81
N LEU A 132 -11.40 2.32 -8.11
CA LEU A 132 -12.35 2.89 -7.16
C LEU A 132 -13.81 2.68 -7.60
N SER A 133 -14.06 1.67 -8.45
CA SER A 133 -15.41 1.41 -8.97
C SER A 133 -16.40 1.11 -7.86
N ASP A 134 -17.69 1.34 -8.13
CA ASP A 134 -18.78 0.97 -7.21
C ASP A 134 -18.58 1.56 -5.81
N ASN A 135 -18.51 2.88 -5.75
CA ASN A 135 -18.37 3.67 -4.52
C ASN A 135 -19.37 4.85 -4.54
N GLN A 136 -19.21 5.79 -3.61
CA GLN A 136 -20.06 6.99 -3.48
C GLN A 136 -19.25 8.26 -3.70
N LEU A 137 -18.17 8.21 -4.49
CA LEU A 137 -17.28 9.36 -4.74
C LEU A 137 -18.04 10.46 -5.47
N THR A 138 -17.82 11.70 -5.06
CA THR A 138 -18.48 12.92 -5.54
C THR A 138 -17.46 13.96 -5.99
N GLY A 139 -17.94 15.09 -6.49
CA GLY A 139 -17.07 16.18 -6.98
C GLY A 139 -16.49 15.89 -8.36
N SER A 140 -15.54 16.72 -8.78
CA SER A 140 -14.89 16.60 -10.09
C SER A 140 -13.68 15.68 -10.06
N ILE A 141 -13.37 15.04 -11.19
CA ILE A 141 -12.11 14.34 -11.40
C ILE A 141 -10.95 15.36 -11.32
N PRO A 142 -9.98 15.21 -10.40
CA PRO A 142 -8.89 16.17 -10.27
C PRO A 142 -8.00 16.18 -11.52
N PRO A 143 -7.72 17.36 -12.12
CA PRO A 143 -6.77 17.45 -13.23
C PRO A 143 -5.36 16.97 -12.86
N SER A 144 -5.00 17.01 -11.58
CA SER A 144 -3.72 16.53 -11.05
C SER A 144 -3.47 15.04 -11.27
N LEU A 145 -4.52 14.22 -11.51
CA LEU A 145 -4.35 12.82 -11.90
C LEU A 145 -3.50 12.68 -13.18
N SER A 146 -3.50 13.70 -14.05
CA SER A 146 -2.66 13.78 -15.24
C SER A 146 -1.14 13.79 -14.96
N SER A 147 -0.75 14.03 -13.70
CA SER A 147 0.65 14.08 -13.25
C SER A 147 1.16 12.75 -12.70
N LEU A 148 0.44 11.65 -12.93
CA LEU A 148 0.83 10.29 -12.53
C LEU A 148 1.50 9.58 -13.72
N PRO A 149 2.84 9.62 -13.83
CA PRO A 149 3.55 9.20 -15.04
C PRO A 149 3.52 7.68 -15.28
N GLU A 150 3.23 6.90 -14.24
CA GLU A 150 3.22 5.44 -14.29
C GLU A 150 1.81 4.84 -14.44
N LEU A 151 0.76 5.66 -14.47
CA LEU A 151 -0.61 5.20 -14.46
C LEU A 151 -0.98 4.48 -15.76
N THR A 152 -1.40 3.22 -15.64
CA THR A 152 -1.80 2.35 -16.75
C THR A 152 -3.29 2.04 -16.74
N ASP A 153 -3.90 1.91 -15.56
CA ASP A 153 -5.31 1.53 -15.44
C ASP A 153 -6.02 2.39 -14.41
N MET A 154 -7.12 3.02 -14.85
CA MET A 154 -7.97 3.84 -14.00
C MET A 154 -9.43 3.41 -14.19
N SER A 155 -10.08 2.98 -13.12
CA SER A 155 -11.51 2.66 -13.11
C SER A 155 -12.17 3.45 -11.98
N LEU A 156 -13.03 4.38 -12.37
CA LEU A 156 -13.82 5.27 -11.52
C LEU A 156 -15.33 5.12 -11.80
N ASN A 157 -15.72 4.08 -12.54
CA ASN A 157 -17.11 3.84 -12.89
C ASN A 157 -17.99 3.58 -11.68
N ASP A 158 -19.31 3.71 -11.86
CA ASP A 158 -20.32 3.46 -10.83
C ASP A 158 -20.06 4.28 -9.55
N ASN A 159 -19.94 5.60 -9.74
CA ASN A 159 -19.77 6.61 -8.70
C ASN A 159 -20.73 7.80 -8.95
N LEU A 160 -20.56 8.89 -8.20
CA LEU A 160 -21.36 10.11 -8.30
C LEU A 160 -20.51 11.31 -8.75
N LEU A 161 -19.45 11.07 -9.53
CA LEU A 161 -18.55 12.11 -10.01
C LEU A 161 -19.29 13.05 -10.96
N THR A 162 -18.91 14.33 -10.94
CA THR A 162 -19.55 15.42 -11.68
C THR A 162 -18.50 16.26 -12.44
N GLY A 163 -18.95 17.21 -13.24
CA GLY A 163 -18.03 18.07 -14.01
C GLY A 163 -17.50 17.39 -15.26
N GLU A 164 -16.45 17.96 -15.83
CA GLU A 164 -15.90 17.52 -17.13
C GLU A 164 -14.70 16.58 -16.93
N ILE A 165 -14.41 15.79 -17.96
CA ILE A 165 -13.16 15.00 -18.03
C ILE A 165 -12.01 15.99 -18.26
N PRO A 166 -10.93 15.99 -17.46
CA PRO A 166 -9.86 16.97 -17.63
C PRO A 166 -9.12 16.80 -18.96
N ASP A 167 -9.04 17.87 -19.77
CA ASP A 167 -8.23 17.91 -21.01
C ASP A 167 -6.76 17.54 -20.79
N SER A 168 -6.27 17.72 -19.56
CA SER A 168 -4.93 17.35 -19.13
C SER A 168 -4.66 15.84 -19.19
N PHE A 169 -5.69 14.99 -19.24
CA PHE A 169 -5.51 13.54 -19.29
C PHE A 169 -4.67 13.08 -20.48
N GLN A 170 -4.56 13.89 -21.54
CA GLN A 170 -3.62 13.65 -22.64
C GLN A 170 -2.17 13.42 -22.22
N SER A 171 -1.73 13.83 -21.02
CA SER A 171 -0.37 13.55 -20.54
C SER A 171 -0.18 12.14 -19.99
N LEU A 172 -1.25 11.36 -19.80
CA LEU A 172 -1.22 9.99 -19.29
C LEU A 172 -0.81 9.00 -20.38
N GLN A 173 0.40 9.15 -20.90
CA GLN A 173 0.90 8.41 -22.07
C GLN A 173 1.05 6.89 -21.86
N LYS A 174 0.94 6.41 -20.61
CA LYS A 174 0.93 4.98 -20.27
C LYS A 174 -0.46 4.42 -20.00
N LEU A 175 -1.51 5.24 -20.03
CA LEU A 175 -2.88 4.81 -19.73
C LEU A 175 -3.40 3.89 -20.83
N ILE A 176 -3.73 2.66 -20.44
CA ILE A 176 -4.20 1.57 -21.30
C ILE A 176 -5.71 1.40 -21.14
N ASN A 177 -6.21 1.49 -19.91
CA ASN A 177 -7.62 1.28 -19.59
C ASN A 177 -8.14 2.45 -18.77
N LEU A 178 -9.24 3.05 -19.24
CA LEU A 178 -9.93 4.14 -18.54
C LEU A 178 -11.43 3.84 -18.54
N ASP A 179 -12.02 3.61 -17.36
CA ASP A 179 -13.47 3.47 -17.24
C ASP A 179 -14.02 4.58 -16.33
N LEU A 180 -14.82 5.46 -16.92
CA LEU A 180 -15.52 6.57 -16.25
C LEU A 180 -17.05 6.43 -16.35
N SER A 181 -17.53 5.29 -16.83
CA SER A 181 -18.96 5.06 -17.08
C SER A 181 -19.79 5.14 -15.79
N ASN A 182 -21.12 5.29 -15.92
CA ASN A 182 -22.04 5.33 -14.78
C ASN A 182 -21.65 6.37 -13.69
N ASN A 183 -21.39 7.60 -14.14
CA ASN A 183 -21.19 8.78 -13.30
C ASN A 183 -22.12 9.91 -13.78
N ASN A 184 -22.08 11.06 -13.09
CA ASN A 184 -22.80 12.28 -13.45
C ASN A 184 -21.89 13.30 -14.18
N LEU A 185 -20.93 12.80 -14.96
CA LEU A 185 -20.04 13.63 -15.77
C LEU A 185 -20.81 14.37 -16.86
N SER A 186 -20.32 15.55 -17.21
CA SER A 186 -20.91 16.46 -18.19
C SER A 186 -19.85 16.99 -19.15
N GLY A 187 -20.27 17.77 -20.14
CA GLY A 187 -19.37 18.30 -21.16
C GLY A 187 -19.12 17.33 -22.31
N GLU A 188 -18.20 17.70 -23.19
CA GLU A 188 -17.79 16.87 -24.31
C GLU A 188 -16.57 16.02 -23.93
N LEU A 189 -16.36 14.90 -24.61
CA LEU A 189 -15.11 14.15 -24.48
C LEU A 189 -13.97 15.04 -25.01
N PRO A 190 -12.90 15.30 -24.23
CA PRO A 190 -11.80 16.13 -24.68
C PRO A 190 -11.21 15.58 -25.98
N PRO A 191 -11.09 16.38 -27.05
CA PRO A 191 -10.46 15.93 -28.30
C PRO A 191 -9.01 15.44 -28.07
N THR A 192 -8.37 15.93 -27.03
CA THR A 192 -7.02 15.51 -26.62
C THR A 192 -6.94 14.06 -26.14
N MET A 193 -8.07 13.40 -25.89
CA MET A 193 -8.11 11.95 -25.63
C MET A 193 -7.62 11.13 -26.82
N GLU A 194 -7.70 11.66 -28.05
CA GLU A 194 -7.10 11.04 -29.24
C GLU A 194 -5.56 10.92 -29.14
N ASN A 195 -4.91 11.71 -28.27
CA ASN A 195 -3.46 11.67 -28.06
C ASN A 195 -3.02 10.55 -27.10
N LEU A 196 -3.95 9.81 -26.50
CA LEU A 196 -3.66 8.68 -25.63
C LEU A 196 -3.37 7.42 -26.45
N SER A 197 -2.16 7.37 -27.01
CA SER A 197 -1.75 6.30 -27.93
C SER A 197 -1.74 4.88 -27.35
N ALA A 198 -1.65 4.75 -26.03
CA ALA A 198 -1.68 3.45 -25.33
C ALA A 198 -3.09 2.99 -24.96
N LEU A 199 -4.11 3.85 -25.09
CA LEU A 199 -5.47 3.57 -24.65
C LEU A 199 -6.13 2.52 -25.55
N THR A 200 -6.61 1.44 -24.94
CA THR A 200 -7.21 0.30 -25.65
C THR A 200 -8.63 -0.02 -25.21
N SER A 201 -9.01 0.38 -23.99
CA SER A 201 -10.36 0.22 -23.46
C SER A 201 -10.85 1.52 -22.84
N VAL A 202 -12.07 1.92 -23.21
CA VAL A 202 -12.81 3.10 -22.74
C VAL A 202 -14.26 2.72 -22.49
#